data_AF-A0A8T3B209-F1
#
_entry.id   AF-A0A8T3B209-F1
#
_cell.length_a   1.000
_cell.length_b   1.000
_cell.length_c   1.000
_cell.angle_alpha   90.00
_cell.angle_beta   90.00
_cell.angle_gamma   90.00
#
_symmetry.space_group_name_H-M   'P 1'
#
loop_
_entity.id
_entity.type
_entity.pdbx_description
1 polymer ?
#
loop_
_entity_poly.entity_id
_entity_poly.type
_entity_poly.pdbx_seq_one_letter_code
_entity_poly.pdbx_strand_id
1 'polypeptide(L)'
;MLDCHPINQIRKPVLSAKFNLGNQFLTFLCVGFSASKEAVNGTNLVIKNCSLQIFKYRTFQRDNYEKKEIVLGVYAPVLAVISMFSAFWSYFKKLFKAKEEALQNSYKDSTISNLLVRFRKFTYSELSSATKHFHQSELLGDGIVASVYRTSFPGSITMYAVKRFNQNFSSKKCYETEVRTVHLRHENILELRGWCTENLYEPLLVYDYMPNKSLYDVLSSDKILLWPHRYNIALGIAKALVYLHHA
;
A
#
# COMPACT_ATOMS: atom_id res chain seq x y z
N MET A 1 61.73 3.39 10.03
CA MET A 1 60.94 3.99 11.12
C MET A 1 60.19 5.16 10.50
N LEU A 2 58.95 4.93 10.07
CA LEU A 2 58.06 5.96 9.54
C LEU A 2 56.76 5.83 10.32
N ASP A 3 56.51 6.83 11.15
CA ASP A 3 55.40 6.88 12.10
C ASP A 3 54.05 6.97 11.39
N CYS A 4 53.14 6.06 11.74
CA CYS A 4 51.74 6.14 11.37
C CYS A 4 50.99 6.97 12.42
N HIS A 5 50.61 8.20 12.06
CA HIS A 5 49.60 8.94 12.81
C HIS A 5 48.18 8.43 12.47
N PRO A 6 47.25 8.38 13.44
CA PRO A 6 45.90 7.88 13.23
C PRO A 6 45.05 8.92 12.49
N ILE A 7 44.52 8.55 11.33
CA ILE A 7 43.59 9.37 10.55
C ILE A 7 42.20 9.23 11.18
N ASN A 8 41.95 10.02 12.22
CA ASN A 8 40.63 10.19 12.81
C ASN A 8 40.19 11.66 12.64
N GLN A 9 39.89 12.04 11.39
CA GLN A 9 39.12 13.24 11.09
C GLN A 9 38.21 12.95 9.90
N ILE A 10 36.93 12.74 10.20
CA ILE A 10 35.85 12.75 9.21
C ILE A 10 35.84 14.14 8.59
N ARG A 11 36.46 14.29 7.41
CA ARG A 11 36.36 15.53 6.62
C ARG A 11 34.91 15.73 6.23
N LYS A 12 34.43 16.95 6.40
CA LYS A 12 33.13 17.42 5.87
C LYS A 12 33.04 17.02 4.38
N PRO A 13 31.87 16.56 3.90
CA PRO A 13 31.70 16.12 2.52
C PRO A 13 32.10 17.24 1.55
N VAL A 14 32.93 16.89 0.55
CA VAL A 14 33.51 17.83 -0.46
C VAL A 14 32.43 18.53 -1.29
N LEU A 15 31.22 17.97 -1.34
CA LEU A 15 30.03 18.59 -1.91
C LEU A 15 28.91 18.51 -0.89
N SER A 16 28.57 19.66 -0.29
CA SER A 16 27.36 19.84 0.51
C SER A 16 26.56 20.97 -0.13
N ALA A 17 25.55 20.59 -0.92
CA ALA A 17 24.58 21.52 -1.45
C ALA A 17 23.30 21.42 -0.61
N LYS A 18 22.91 22.53 0.02
CA LYS A 18 21.57 22.65 0.63
C LYS A 18 20.57 22.88 -0.50
N PHE A 19 20.04 21.81 -1.06
CA PHE A 19 18.96 21.91 -2.04
C PHE A 19 17.62 21.92 -1.29
N ASN A 20 16.96 23.08 -1.24
CA ASN A 20 15.67 23.22 -0.59
C ASN A 20 14.56 22.79 -1.54
N LEU A 21 14.22 21.49 -1.51
CA LEU A 21 13.18 20.88 -2.35
C LEU A 21 11.73 21.19 -1.90
N GLY A 22 11.56 21.99 -0.83
CA GLY A 22 10.26 22.26 -0.22
C GLY A 22 9.29 23.10 -1.07
N ASN A 23 9.81 23.91 -2.01
CA ASN A 23 8.97 24.85 -2.80
C ASN A 23 8.65 24.37 -4.22
N GLN A 24 9.16 23.21 -4.67
CA GLN A 24 8.87 22.67 -6.00
C GLN A 24 8.04 21.38 -5.98
N PHE A 25 7.94 20.70 -4.84
CA PHE A 25 7.06 19.55 -4.67
C PHE A 25 5.76 19.93 -3.96
N LEU A 26 4.83 20.52 -4.71
CA LEU A 26 3.45 20.68 -4.25
C LEU A 26 2.83 19.29 -3.98
N THR A 27 2.51 19.03 -2.72
CA THR A 27 1.59 17.98 -2.21
C THR A 27 1.89 16.51 -2.58
N PHE A 28 2.60 15.82 -1.68
CA PHE A 28 2.69 14.35 -1.60
C PHE A 28 3.11 13.66 -2.90
N LEU A 29 4.36 13.89 -3.30
CA LEU A 29 4.99 13.08 -4.33
C LEU A 29 5.42 11.73 -3.73
N CYS A 30 4.56 10.71 -3.80
CA CYS A 30 4.95 9.32 -3.55
C CYS A 30 5.50 8.74 -4.86
N VAL A 31 6.80 8.82 -5.07
CA VAL A 31 7.49 8.04 -6.13
C VAL A 31 8.29 6.94 -5.45
N GLY A 32 7.91 5.70 -5.71
CA GLY A 32 8.73 4.54 -5.39
C GLY A 32 8.35 3.71 -4.17
N PHE A 33 9.11 2.63 -4.01
CA PHE A 33 9.02 1.61 -2.97
C PHE A 33 9.64 2.11 -1.66
N SER A 34 9.04 3.11 -1.04
CA SER A 34 9.42 3.49 0.34
C SER A 34 8.55 2.73 1.32
N ALA A 35 8.92 1.47 1.59
CA ALA A 35 8.43 0.77 2.77
C ALA A 35 9.35 1.15 3.95
N SER A 36 9.01 2.24 4.64
CA SER A 36 9.73 2.65 5.85
C SER A 36 9.46 1.64 6.96
N LYS A 37 10.43 0.78 7.28
CA LYS A 37 10.43 0.03 8.54
C LYS A 37 10.86 0.98 9.66
N GLU A 38 9.89 1.59 10.35
CA GLU A 38 10.11 2.07 11.72
C GLU A 38 9.52 1.05 12.69
N ALA A 39 10.37 0.10 13.10
CA ALA A 39 10.18 -0.61 14.35
C ALA A 39 10.90 0.20 15.43
N VAL A 40 10.24 1.24 15.96
CA VAL A 40 10.72 1.91 17.18
C VAL A 40 10.13 1.19 18.38
N ASN A 41 10.94 0.33 18.99
CA ASN A 41 10.77 -0.07 20.38
C ASN A 41 10.97 1.17 21.26
N GLY A 42 9.92 1.59 21.97
CA GLY A 42 10.08 2.51 23.11
C GLY A 42 9.26 3.79 23.06
N THR A 43 8.13 3.74 23.77
CA THR A 43 7.50 4.82 24.54
C THR A 43 7.00 6.09 23.84
N ASN A 44 5.67 6.19 23.84
CA ASN A 44 4.86 7.40 24.03
C ASN A 44 4.90 8.50 22.95
N LEU A 45 3.92 8.43 22.04
CA LEU A 45 3.27 9.65 21.55
C LEU A 45 1.75 9.48 21.62
N VAL A 46 1.20 10.15 22.62
CA VAL A 46 -0.23 10.27 22.90
C VAL A 46 -0.84 11.24 21.90
N ILE A 47 -1.68 10.73 21.00
CA ILE A 47 -2.76 11.53 20.41
C ILE A 47 -4.07 11.03 21.04
N LYS A 48 -4.49 11.76 22.07
CA LYS A 48 -5.85 11.73 22.64
C LYS A 48 -6.80 12.36 21.63
N ASN A 49 -7.63 11.54 20.99
CA ASN A 49 -9.09 11.72 20.83
C ASN A 49 -9.61 10.94 19.62
N CYS A 50 -10.09 9.72 19.87
CA CYS A 50 -11.41 9.34 19.38
C CYS A 50 -11.96 8.24 20.27
N SER A 51 -13.12 8.49 20.85
CA SER A 51 -13.87 7.58 21.70
C SER A 51 -14.23 6.31 20.93
N LEU A 52 -13.59 5.20 21.28
CA LEU A 52 -14.01 3.87 20.87
C LEU A 52 -14.55 3.15 22.11
N GLN A 53 -15.88 3.19 22.31
CA GLN A 53 -16.51 2.25 23.23
C GLN A 53 -16.58 0.89 22.53
N ILE A 54 -15.74 -0.04 22.99
CA ILE A 54 -15.77 -1.44 22.58
C ILE A 54 -16.91 -2.10 23.35
N PHE A 55 -18.02 -2.39 22.66
CA PHE A 55 -19.02 -3.33 23.17
C PHE A 55 -18.39 -4.74 23.16
N LYS A 56 -18.06 -5.26 24.35
CA LYS A 56 -17.79 -6.69 24.55
C LYS A 56 -19.05 -7.47 24.17
N TYR A 57 -18.99 -8.24 23.10
CA TYR A 57 -19.99 -9.30 22.91
C TYR A 57 -19.69 -10.39 23.96
N ARG A 58 -20.62 -10.56 24.90
CA ARG A 58 -20.63 -11.67 25.85
C ARG A 58 -21.16 -12.87 25.05
N THR A 59 -20.40 -13.97 24.99
CA THR A 59 -20.94 -15.27 24.59
C THR A 59 -22.08 -15.62 25.54
N PHE A 60 -23.32 -15.48 25.08
CA PHE A 60 -24.50 -15.86 25.83
C PHE A 60 -24.66 -17.38 25.70
N GLN A 61 -24.35 -18.09 26.79
CA GLN A 61 -24.69 -19.49 26.93
C GLN A 61 -26.22 -19.64 26.88
N ARG A 62 -26.63 -20.69 26.17
CA ARG A 62 -28.02 -21.03 25.92
C ARG A 62 -28.56 -21.80 27.13
N ASP A 63 -29.24 -21.10 28.03
CA ASP A 63 -30.01 -21.76 29.07
C ASP A 63 -31.26 -22.43 28.49
N ASN A 64 -31.53 -23.65 28.95
CA ASN A 64 -32.70 -24.44 28.57
C ASN A 64 -33.97 -23.77 29.09
N TYR A 65 -34.78 -23.24 28.16
CA TYR A 65 -36.12 -22.73 28.47
C TYR A 65 -37.15 -23.86 28.39
N GLU A 66 -37.76 -24.17 29.53
CA GLU A 66 -38.98 -24.98 29.61
C GLU A 66 -40.11 -24.31 28.81
N LYS A 67 -40.70 -25.08 27.90
CA LYS A 67 -41.83 -24.64 27.08
C LYS A 67 -43.04 -24.34 27.96
N LYS A 68 -43.46 -23.08 27.99
CA LYS A 68 -44.86 -22.71 28.25
C LYS A 68 -45.47 -22.18 26.97
N GLU A 69 -46.65 -22.69 26.60
CA GLU A 69 -47.36 -22.28 25.39
C GLU A 69 -47.75 -20.80 25.49
N ILE A 70 -47.09 -19.96 24.68
CA ILE A 70 -47.50 -18.58 24.45
C ILE A 70 -48.15 -18.50 23.07
N VAL A 71 -49.47 -18.40 23.17
CA VAL A 71 -50.52 -18.02 22.22
C VAL A 71 -50.06 -17.20 21.00
N LEU A 72 -50.65 -17.53 19.84
CA LEU A 72 -50.57 -16.95 18.49
C LEU A 72 -50.49 -15.40 18.34
N GLY A 73 -50.68 -14.62 19.41
CA GLY A 73 -50.70 -13.14 19.38
C GLY A 73 -49.33 -12.46 19.25
N VAL A 74 -48.22 -13.16 19.51
CA VAL A 74 -46.86 -12.58 19.46
C VAL A 74 -46.23 -12.67 18.06
N TYR A 75 -46.68 -13.61 17.22
CA TYR A 75 -46.09 -13.82 15.89
C TYR A 75 -46.41 -12.69 14.91
N ALA A 76 -47.63 -12.14 14.97
CA ALA A 76 -48.05 -11.07 14.07
C ALA A 76 -47.17 -9.80 14.14
N PRO A 77 -46.88 -9.22 15.33
CA PRO A 77 -46.01 -8.04 15.42
C PRO A 77 -44.56 -8.34 15.06
N VAL A 78 -44.04 -9.54 15.38
CA VAL A 78 -42.66 -9.93 15.06
C VAL A 78 -42.46 -10.03 13.54
N LEU A 79 -43.41 -10.65 12.82
CA LEU A 79 -43.36 -10.73 11.35
C LEU A 79 -43.46 -9.35 10.69
N ALA A 80 -44.29 -8.45 11.23
CA ALA A 80 -44.39 -7.08 10.73
C ALA A 80 -43.05 -6.33 10.87
N VAL A 81 -42.38 -6.45 12.01
CA VAL A 81 -41.06 -5.82 12.26
C VAL A 81 -39.99 -6.41 11.34
N ILE A 82 -39.97 -7.72 11.12
CA ILE A 82 -39.02 -8.36 10.18
C ILE A 82 -39.26 -7.87 8.74
N SER A 83 -40.53 -7.74 8.33
CA SER A 83 -40.87 -7.22 7.00
C SER A 83 -40.37 -5.78 6.81
N MET A 84 -40.58 -4.92 7.82
CA MET A 84 -40.07 -3.54 7.83
C MET A 84 -38.54 -3.51 7.78
N PHE A 85 -37.87 -4.36 8.55
CA PHE A 85 -36.40 -4.40 8.57
C PHE A 85 -35.83 -4.89 7.24
N SER A 86 -36.49 -5.85 6.59
CA SER A 86 -36.09 -6.34 5.27
C SER A 86 -36.27 -5.28 4.18
N ALA A 87 -37.38 -4.53 4.22
CA ALA A 87 -37.64 -3.42 3.30
C ALA A 87 -36.61 -2.29 3.50
N PHE A 88 -36.36 -1.93 4.76
CA PHE A 88 -35.33 -0.97 5.13
C PHE A 88 -33.94 -1.42 4.67
N TRP A 89 -33.56 -2.68 4.91
CA TRP A 89 -32.29 -3.25 4.46
C TRP A 89 -32.16 -3.25 2.94
N SER A 90 -33.23 -3.54 2.21
CA SER A 90 -33.26 -3.52 0.75
C SER A 90 -33.10 -2.10 0.19
N TYR A 91 -33.72 -1.10 0.83
CA TYR A 91 -33.56 0.31 0.51
C TYR A 91 -32.12 0.77 0.76
N PHE A 92 -31.56 0.41 1.91
CA PHE A 92 -30.16 0.68 2.24
C PHE A 92 -29.19 0.00 1.27
N LYS A 93 -29.45 -1.25 0.88
CA LYS A 93 -28.66 -1.96 -0.14
C LYS A 93 -28.65 -1.22 -1.47
N LYS A 94 -29.78 -0.67 -1.93
CA LYS A 94 -29.85 0.11 -3.17
C LYS A 94 -28.98 1.37 -3.08
N LEU A 95 -29.02 2.09 -1.96
CA LEU A 95 -28.19 3.28 -1.74
C LEU A 95 -26.69 2.96 -1.71
N PHE A 96 -26.30 1.87 -1.04
CA PHE A 96 -24.90 1.43 -1.00
C PHE A 96 -24.39 0.98 -2.37
N LYS A 97 -25.19 0.22 -3.12
CA LYS A 97 -24.81 -0.26 -4.45
C LYS A 97 -24.64 0.89 -5.47
N ALA A 98 -25.55 1.87 -5.46
CA ALA A 98 -25.43 3.06 -6.31
C ALA A 98 -24.17 3.89 -5.99
N LYS A 99 -23.79 3.99 -4.71
CA LYS A 99 -22.57 4.67 -4.29
C LYS A 99 -21.31 3.92 -4.72
N GLU A 100 -21.33 2.60 -4.66
CA GLU A 100 -20.23 1.74 -5.12
C GLU A 100 -20.05 1.82 -6.64
N GLU A 101 -21.14 1.77 -7.41
CA GLU A 101 -21.15 1.96 -8.85
C GLU A 101 -20.66 3.36 -9.25
N ALA A 102 -21.04 4.41 -8.52
CA ALA A 102 -20.54 5.77 -8.72
C ALA A 102 -19.03 5.90 -8.41
N LEU A 103 -18.55 5.23 -7.35
CA LEU A 103 -17.12 5.17 -7.02
C LEU A 103 -16.34 4.41 -8.10
N GLN A 104 -16.91 3.33 -8.62
CA GLN A 104 -16.33 2.52 -9.70
C GLN A 104 -16.28 3.28 -11.02
N ASN A 105 -17.29 4.10 -11.32
CA ASN A 105 -17.31 4.99 -12.49
C ASN A 105 -16.35 6.17 -12.33
N SER A 106 -16.21 6.74 -11.13
CA SER A 106 -15.19 7.75 -10.83
C SER A 106 -13.77 7.19 -10.91
N TYR A 107 -13.57 5.92 -10.57
CA TYR A 107 -12.29 5.22 -10.68
C TYR A 107 -11.98 4.79 -12.12
N LYS A 108 -13.01 4.47 -12.91
CA LYS A 108 -12.98 4.42 -14.38
C LYS A 108 -12.92 5.82 -14.99
N ASP A 109 -12.14 6.72 -14.40
CA ASP A 109 -11.72 7.90 -15.13
C ASP A 109 -11.06 7.41 -16.42
N SER A 110 -11.62 7.84 -17.56
CA SER A 110 -11.11 7.52 -18.89
C SER A 110 -9.61 7.78 -19.00
N THR A 111 -9.09 8.74 -18.23
CA THR A 111 -7.68 9.10 -18.18
C THR A 111 -6.82 8.01 -17.51
N ILE A 112 -7.19 7.55 -16.32
CA ILE A 112 -6.44 6.53 -15.56
C ILE A 112 -6.48 5.19 -16.27
N SER A 113 -7.66 4.82 -16.79
CA SER A 113 -7.81 3.58 -17.55
C SER A 113 -6.91 3.59 -18.79
N ASN A 114 -6.88 4.67 -19.56
CA ASN A 114 -5.99 4.82 -20.71
C ASN A 114 -4.49 4.71 -20.36
N LEU A 115 -4.04 5.31 -19.25
CA LEU A 115 -2.66 5.19 -18.79
C LEU A 115 -2.26 3.73 -18.50
N LEU A 116 -3.23 2.95 -18.02
CA LEU A 116 -3.05 1.56 -17.60
C LEU A 116 -3.26 0.53 -18.72
N VAL A 117 -3.83 0.91 -19.87
CA VAL A 117 -4.15 0.01 -21.01
C VAL A 117 -2.95 -0.85 -21.43
N ARG A 118 -1.74 -0.28 -21.38
CA ARG A 118 -0.51 -0.96 -21.79
C ARG A 118 0.02 -2.01 -20.81
N PHE A 119 -0.53 -2.08 -19.59
CA PHE A 119 -0.08 -3.00 -18.55
C PHE A 119 -1.09 -4.11 -18.32
N ARG A 120 -0.60 -5.25 -17.81
CA ARG A 120 -1.46 -6.40 -17.58
C ARG A 120 -2.45 -6.11 -16.46
N LYS A 121 -3.74 -6.31 -16.74
CA LYS A 121 -4.78 -6.34 -15.71
C LYS A 121 -4.77 -7.70 -15.03
N PHE A 122 -4.49 -7.72 -13.74
CA PHE A 122 -4.53 -8.91 -12.89
C PHE A 122 -5.86 -9.02 -12.16
N THR A 123 -6.26 -10.25 -11.83
CA THR A 123 -7.37 -10.47 -10.90
C THR A 123 -6.87 -10.45 -9.45
N TYR A 124 -7.74 -10.12 -8.50
CA TYR A 124 -7.38 -10.16 -7.09
C TYR A 124 -7.08 -11.58 -6.65
N SER A 125 -7.86 -12.55 -7.12
CA SER A 125 -7.61 -13.98 -6.81
C SER A 125 -6.23 -14.42 -7.27
N GLU A 126 -5.79 -14.02 -8.47
CA GLU A 126 -4.47 -14.36 -8.99
C GLU A 126 -3.35 -13.79 -8.10
N LEU A 127 -3.41 -12.50 -7.76
CA LEU A 127 -2.40 -11.87 -6.89
C LEU A 127 -2.45 -12.40 -5.47
N SER A 128 -3.65 -12.68 -4.95
CA SER A 128 -3.84 -13.26 -3.61
C SER A 128 -3.20 -14.64 -3.55
N SER A 129 -3.54 -15.56 -4.47
CA SER A 129 -2.94 -16.89 -4.52
C SER A 129 -1.43 -16.83 -4.70
N ALA A 130 -0.92 -15.97 -5.59
CA ALA A 130 0.50 -15.85 -5.87
C ALA A 130 1.30 -15.26 -4.68
N THR A 131 0.66 -14.51 -3.79
CA THR A 131 1.26 -13.96 -2.56
C THR A 131 0.94 -14.79 -1.30
N LYS A 132 0.44 -16.02 -1.47
CA LYS A 132 -0.03 -16.90 -0.37
C LYS A 132 -1.08 -16.22 0.52
N HIS A 133 -2.01 -15.51 -0.10
CA HIS A 133 -3.02 -14.67 0.55
C HIS A 133 -2.42 -13.51 1.33
N PHE A 134 -1.43 -12.83 0.74
CA PHE A 134 -0.70 -11.72 1.37
C PHE A 134 -0.09 -12.11 2.73
N HIS A 135 0.47 -13.32 2.80
CA HIS A 135 1.03 -13.84 4.04
C HIS A 135 2.32 -13.09 4.43
N GLN A 136 2.56 -12.97 5.74
CA GLN A 136 3.71 -12.26 6.30
C GLN A 136 5.05 -12.82 5.80
N SER A 137 5.11 -14.10 5.43
CA SER A 137 6.33 -14.72 4.87
C SER A 137 6.75 -14.15 3.52
N GLU A 138 5.81 -13.57 2.76
CA GLU A 138 6.08 -12.92 1.48
C GLU A 138 6.23 -11.40 1.64
N LEU A 139 6.08 -10.85 2.85
CA LEU A 139 6.20 -9.40 3.07
C LEU A 139 7.64 -8.92 2.85
N LEU A 140 7.82 -8.05 1.87
CA LEU A 140 9.09 -7.37 1.60
C LEU A 140 9.24 -6.11 2.47
N GLY A 141 8.14 -5.38 2.63
CA GLY A 141 8.11 -4.19 3.46
C GLY A 141 6.69 -3.74 3.74
N ASP A 142 6.49 -3.13 4.89
CA ASP A 142 5.22 -2.57 5.31
C ASP A 142 5.39 -1.08 5.59
N GLY A 143 4.42 -0.29 5.15
CA GLY A 143 4.45 1.15 5.24
C GLY A 143 3.06 1.72 5.44
N ILE A 144 2.98 2.97 5.87
CA ILE A 144 1.72 3.65 6.22
C ILE A 144 0.73 3.67 5.04
N VAL A 145 1.27 3.80 3.83
CA VAL A 145 0.49 3.91 2.59
C VAL A 145 0.15 2.56 1.99
N ALA A 146 1.10 1.62 2.00
CA ALA A 146 1.01 0.36 1.31
C ALA A 146 1.97 -0.67 1.90
N SER A 147 1.58 -1.94 1.79
CA SER A 147 2.43 -3.09 2.06
C SER A 147 2.88 -3.72 0.74
N VAL A 148 4.09 -4.25 0.71
CA VAL A 148 4.71 -4.83 -0.50
C VAL A 148 5.01 -6.30 -0.25
N TYR A 149 4.53 -7.15 -1.14
CA TYR A 149 4.68 -8.60 -1.07
C TYR A 149 5.47 -9.12 -2.26
N ARG A 150 6.32 -10.12 -2.02
CA ARG A 150 6.98 -10.91 -3.04
C ARG A 150 5.98 -11.86 -3.68
N THR A 151 6.16 -12.13 -4.96
CA THR A 151 5.39 -13.18 -5.64
C THR A 151 6.14 -13.76 -6.84
N SER A 152 5.71 -14.94 -7.27
CA SER A 152 6.06 -15.57 -8.55
C SER A 152 4.81 -16.21 -9.13
N PHE A 153 4.56 -16.02 -10.42
CA PHE A 153 3.42 -16.67 -11.08
C PHE A 153 3.77 -18.10 -11.49
N PRO A 154 2.80 -19.03 -11.48
CA PRO A 154 3.01 -20.40 -11.93
C PRO A 154 3.60 -20.43 -13.35
N GLY A 155 4.68 -21.20 -13.54
CA GLY A 155 5.34 -21.33 -14.84
C GLY A 155 6.28 -20.17 -15.22
N SER A 156 6.43 -19.15 -14.37
CA SER A 156 7.40 -18.06 -14.59
C SER A 156 8.59 -18.19 -13.63
N ILE A 157 9.81 -18.05 -14.16
CA ILE A 157 11.04 -17.89 -13.36
C ILE A 157 11.11 -16.47 -12.78
N THR A 158 10.39 -15.51 -13.37
CA THR A 158 10.44 -14.11 -12.99
C THR A 158 9.70 -13.86 -11.67
N MET A 159 10.37 -13.14 -10.78
CA MET A 159 9.83 -12.69 -9.51
C MET A 159 9.25 -11.29 -9.64
N TYR A 160 8.14 -11.03 -8.95
CA TYR A 160 7.45 -9.75 -8.94
C TYR A 160 7.24 -9.25 -7.51
N ALA A 161 6.94 -7.95 -7.40
CA ALA A 161 6.53 -7.31 -6.18
C ALA A 161 5.10 -6.76 -6.33
N VAL A 162 4.20 -7.17 -5.44
CA VAL A 162 2.81 -6.70 -5.37
C VAL A 162 2.72 -5.65 -4.28
N LYS A 163 2.48 -4.40 -4.68
CA LYS A 163 2.22 -3.28 -3.76
C LYS A 163 0.72 -3.16 -3.54
N ARG A 164 0.27 -3.47 -2.33
CA ARG A 164 -1.13 -3.40 -1.89
C ARG A 164 -1.33 -2.13 -1.07
N PHE A 165 -2.23 -1.25 -1.53
CA PHE A 165 -2.51 0.02 -0.86
C PHE A 165 -3.55 -0.18 0.26
N ASN A 166 -3.37 0.54 1.37
CA ASN A 166 -4.29 0.50 2.51
C ASN A 166 -5.60 1.25 2.21
N GLN A 167 -6.65 0.93 2.96
CA GLN A 167 -7.98 1.56 2.86
C GLN A 167 -8.04 2.97 3.49
N ASN A 168 -7.08 3.84 3.14
CA ASN A 168 -6.96 5.18 3.71
C ASN A 168 -6.97 6.23 2.60
N PHE A 169 -7.49 7.44 2.90
CA PHE A 169 -7.56 8.53 1.92
C PHE A 169 -6.18 8.89 1.34
N SER A 170 -5.16 8.97 2.21
CA SER A 170 -3.77 9.22 1.80
C SER A 170 -3.26 8.13 0.85
N SER A 171 -3.57 6.87 1.11
CA SER A 171 -3.17 5.74 0.26
C SER A 171 -3.80 5.81 -1.12
N LYS A 172 -5.09 6.18 -1.20
CA LYS A 172 -5.76 6.40 -2.48
C LYS A 172 -5.07 7.50 -3.29
N LYS A 173 -4.75 8.64 -2.66
CA LYS A 173 -4.04 9.73 -3.34
C LYS A 173 -2.65 9.28 -3.83
N CYS A 174 -1.92 8.51 -3.01
CA CYS A 174 -0.62 7.98 -3.40
C CYS A 174 -0.73 7.01 -4.58
N TYR A 175 -1.74 6.13 -4.58
CA TYR A 175 -2.04 5.25 -5.70
C TYR A 175 -2.29 6.05 -6.98
N GLU A 176 -3.15 7.07 -6.93
CA GLU A 176 -3.46 7.88 -8.12
C GLU A 176 -2.23 8.62 -8.64
N THR A 177 -1.39 9.18 -7.76
CA THR A 177 -0.13 9.81 -8.14
C THR A 177 0.82 8.79 -8.79
N GLU A 178 0.93 7.60 -8.23
CA GLU A 178 1.79 6.54 -8.74
C GLU A 178 1.29 6.01 -10.10
N VAL A 179 -0.03 5.90 -10.29
CA VAL A 179 -0.61 5.55 -11.60
C VAL A 179 -0.42 6.67 -12.62
N ARG A 180 -0.48 7.95 -12.22
CA ARG A 180 -0.22 9.06 -13.14
C ARG A 180 1.20 9.03 -13.67
N THR A 181 2.18 8.52 -12.93
CA THR A 181 3.58 8.48 -13.34
C THR A 181 4.00 7.21 -14.10
N VAL A 182 3.09 6.26 -14.34
CA VAL A 182 3.41 4.98 -15.03
C VAL A 182 3.86 5.15 -16.48
N HIS A 183 3.59 6.30 -17.09
CA HIS A 183 4.04 6.58 -18.47
C HIS A 183 5.54 6.86 -18.56
N LEU A 184 6.20 7.12 -17.43
CA LEU A 184 7.61 7.42 -17.32
C LEU A 184 8.42 6.13 -17.52
N ARG A 185 9.26 6.11 -18.56
CA ARG A 185 10.09 4.95 -18.91
C ARG A 185 11.55 5.36 -18.93
N HIS A 186 12.31 4.86 -17.96
CA HIS A 186 13.72 5.18 -17.80
C HIS A 186 14.46 4.00 -17.18
N GLU A 187 15.73 3.78 -17.54
CA GLU A 187 16.57 2.68 -17.03
C GLU A 187 16.72 2.65 -15.51
N ASN A 188 16.54 3.81 -14.85
CA ASN A 188 16.66 3.98 -13.41
C ASN A 188 15.32 4.30 -12.73
N ILE A 189 14.19 4.00 -13.37
CA ILE A 189 12.84 4.08 -12.78
C ILE A 189 12.19 2.71 -12.88
N LEU A 190 11.58 2.25 -11.78
CA LEU A 190 10.96 0.94 -11.73
C LEU A 190 9.68 0.91 -12.58
N GLU A 191 9.64 -0.02 -13.54
CA GLU A 191 8.54 -0.13 -14.49
C GLU A 191 7.36 -0.90 -13.89
N LEU A 192 6.15 -0.36 -14.07
CA LEU A 192 4.91 -1.07 -13.74
C LEU A 192 4.73 -2.25 -14.70
N ARG A 193 4.37 -3.43 -14.17
CA ARG A 193 4.05 -4.63 -14.95
C ARG A 193 2.55 -4.86 -15.06
N GLY A 194 1.81 -4.48 -14.03
CA GLY A 194 0.36 -4.61 -14.05
C GLY A 194 -0.33 -4.03 -12.83
N TRP A 195 -1.65 -4.17 -12.83
CA TRP A 195 -2.53 -3.52 -11.87
C TRP A 195 -3.76 -4.39 -11.59
N CYS A 196 -4.35 -4.23 -10.41
CA CYS A 196 -5.60 -4.88 -10.02
C CYS A 196 -6.45 -3.92 -9.17
N THR A 197 -7.71 -3.77 -9.54
CA THR A 197 -8.65 -2.80 -8.93
C THR A 197 -10.02 -3.38 -8.73
N GLU A 198 -10.10 -4.72 -8.63
CA GLU A 198 -11.34 -5.43 -8.31
C GLU A 198 -11.85 -5.01 -6.92
N ASN A 199 -10.93 -4.74 -5.99
CA ASN A 199 -11.23 -4.04 -4.75
C ASN A 199 -10.86 -2.56 -4.88
N LEU A 200 -11.87 -1.69 -5.01
CA LEU A 200 -11.69 -0.24 -5.13
C LEU A 200 -11.05 0.40 -3.89
N TYR A 201 -11.16 -0.25 -2.74
CA TYR A 201 -10.67 0.24 -1.47
C TYR A 201 -9.21 -0.12 -1.20
N GLU A 202 -8.70 -1.13 -1.89
CA GLU A 202 -7.33 -1.63 -1.75
C GLU A 202 -6.77 -1.97 -3.14
N PRO A 203 -6.50 -0.96 -3.98
CA PRO A 203 -5.93 -1.22 -5.29
C PRO A 203 -4.52 -1.82 -5.16
N LEU A 204 -4.11 -2.58 -6.16
CA LEU A 204 -2.81 -3.25 -6.20
C LEU A 204 -2.05 -2.89 -7.47
N LEU A 205 -0.74 -2.73 -7.33
CA LEU A 205 0.21 -2.54 -8.42
C LEU A 205 1.26 -3.65 -8.40
N VAL A 206 1.66 -4.10 -9.58
CA VAL A 206 2.63 -5.19 -9.77
C VAL A 206 3.85 -4.62 -10.48
N TYR A 207 5.03 -4.85 -9.90
CA TYR A 207 6.32 -4.41 -10.41
C TYR A 207 7.30 -5.57 -10.48
N ASP A 208 8.45 -5.34 -11.10
CA ASP A 208 9.58 -6.28 -11.01
C ASP A 208 10.12 -6.36 -9.58
N TYR A 209 10.49 -7.57 -9.18
CA TYR A 209 11.13 -7.78 -7.89
C TYR A 209 12.57 -7.24 -7.88
N MET A 210 12.90 -6.47 -6.84
CA MET A 210 14.23 -5.92 -6.62
C MET A 210 15.00 -6.73 -5.56
N PRO A 211 15.97 -7.58 -5.95
CA PRO A 211 16.64 -8.49 -5.01
C PRO A 211 17.55 -7.77 -4.01
N ASN A 212 18.06 -6.60 -4.37
CA ASN A 212 19.00 -5.84 -3.54
C ASN A 212 18.32 -4.95 -2.49
N LYS A 213 17.00 -5.12 -2.26
CA LYS A 213 16.20 -4.32 -1.32
C LYS A 213 16.26 -2.82 -1.61
N SER A 214 15.81 -1.99 -0.67
CA SER A 214 15.90 -0.54 -0.79
C SER A 214 17.34 -0.06 -0.58
N LEU A 215 17.67 1.09 -1.16
CA LEU A 215 18.97 1.71 -0.94
C LEU A 215 19.22 2.01 0.55
N TYR A 216 18.17 2.35 1.29
CA TYR A 216 18.23 2.51 2.74
C TYR A 216 18.70 1.23 3.42
N ASP A 217 18.08 0.08 3.09
CA ASP A 217 18.46 -1.21 3.68
C ASP A 217 19.91 -1.58 3.38
N VAL A 218 20.38 -1.27 2.17
CA VAL A 218 21.77 -1.54 1.77
C VAL A 218 22.74 -0.66 2.54
N LEU A 219 22.46 0.64 2.65
CA LEU A 219 23.32 1.60 3.33
C LEU A 219 23.33 1.43 4.85
N SER A 220 22.22 0.95 5.43
CA SER A 220 22.10 0.65 6.86
C SER A 220 22.60 -0.75 7.22
N SER A 221 23.03 -1.56 6.25
CA SER A 221 23.58 -2.88 6.52
C SER A 221 25.07 -2.83 6.88
N ASP A 222 25.57 -3.86 7.56
CA ASP A 222 27.01 -4.01 7.86
C ASP A 222 27.86 -4.28 6.61
N LYS A 223 27.23 -4.47 5.45
CA LYS A 223 27.94 -4.71 4.19
C LYS A 223 28.43 -3.38 3.62
N ILE A 224 29.74 -3.25 3.48
CA ILE A 224 30.36 -2.08 2.88
C ILE A 224 30.07 -2.05 1.37
N LEU A 225 29.23 -1.12 0.96
CA LEU A 225 29.03 -0.81 -0.46
C LEU A 225 30.29 -0.12 -1.01
N LEU A 226 30.98 -0.77 -1.95
CA LEU A 226 32.21 -0.25 -2.56
C LEU A 226 31.98 1.08 -3.31
N TRP A 227 33.00 1.93 -3.36
CA TRP A 227 32.91 3.25 -4.00
C TRP A 227 32.38 3.24 -5.44
N PRO A 228 32.81 2.32 -6.34
CA PRO A 228 32.27 2.27 -7.71
C PRO A 228 30.76 2.03 -7.75
N HIS A 229 30.22 1.21 -6.82
CA HIS A 229 28.78 0.97 -6.73
C HIS A 229 28.03 2.21 -6.26
N ARG A 230 28.57 2.94 -5.27
CA ARG A 230 27.99 4.21 -4.79
C ARG A 230 27.93 5.24 -5.90
N TYR A 231 29.01 5.37 -6.67
CA TYR A 231 29.07 6.28 -7.81
C TYR A 231 28.01 5.94 -8.86
N ASN A 232 27.89 4.65 -9.23
CA ASN A 232 26.89 4.21 -10.21
C ASN A 232 25.45 4.43 -9.73
N ILE A 233 25.17 4.21 -8.44
CA ILE A 233 23.85 4.50 -7.85
C ILE A 233 23.56 6.00 -7.91
N ALA A 234 24.49 6.85 -7.48
CA ALA A 234 24.32 8.30 -7.51
C ALA A 234 24.12 8.81 -8.95
N LEU A 235 24.89 8.30 -9.90
CA LEU A 235 24.74 8.63 -11.32
C LEU A 235 23.37 8.19 -11.87
N GLY A 236 22.91 6.98 -11.55
CA GLY A 236 21.60 6.50 -11.96
C GLY A 236 20.45 7.32 -11.38
N ILE A 237 20.55 7.72 -10.11
CA ILE A 237 19.59 8.63 -9.47
C ILE A 237 19.58 9.99 -10.20
N ALA A 238 20.75 10.55 -10.49
CA ALA A 238 20.85 11.83 -11.20
C ALA A 238 20.22 11.75 -12.60
N LYS A 239 20.47 10.67 -13.36
CA LYS A 239 19.82 10.43 -14.65
C LYS A 239 18.31 10.34 -14.54
N ALA A 240 17.79 9.56 -13.58
CA ALA A 240 16.35 9.45 -13.33
C ALA A 240 15.73 10.82 -12.98
N LEU A 241 16.38 11.60 -12.11
CA LEU A 241 15.88 12.92 -11.72
C LEU A 241 15.87 13.90 -12.89
N VAL A 242 16.93 13.92 -13.71
CA VAL A 242 16.99 14.73 -14.93
C VAL A 242 15.86 14.34 -15.88
N TYR A 243 15.59 13.04 -16.05
CA TYR A 243 14.48 12.57 -16.86
C TYR A 243 13.13 13.03 -16.29
N LEU A 244 12.89 12.82 -14.99
CA LEU A 244 11.65 13.24 -14.31
C LEU A 244 11.41 14.75 -14.38
N HIS A 245 12.46 15.57 -14.42
CA HIS A 245 12.34 17.02 -14.52
C HIS A 245 11.95 17.50 -15.92
N HIS A 246 12.25 16.73 -16.97
CA HIS A 246 11.95 17.09 -18.36
C HIS A 246 10.74 16.33 -18.95
N ALA A 247 10.12 15.44 -18.18
CA ALA A 247 8.97 14.63 -18.59
C ALA A 247 7.65 15.29 -18.19
#